data_AF-A0A143XTN6-F1
#
_entry.id   AF-A0A143XTN6-F1
#
_cell.length_a   1.000
_cell.length_b   1.000
_cell.length_c   1.000
_cell.angle_alpha   90.00
_cell.angle_beta   90.00
_cell.angle_gamma   90.00
#
_symmetry.space_group_name_H-M   'P 1'
#
loop_
_entity.id
_entity.type
_entity.pdbx_description
1 polymer ?
#
loop_
_entity_poly.entity_id
_entity_poly.type
_entity_poly.pdbx_seq_one_letter_code
_entity_poly.pdbx_strand_id
1 'polypeptide(L)'
;MGKSKTEIYDNKRNRIQSQTSEQTLTYVYDTTGSMSRILMSKTQGGAITKYIYGNGLIAQENSSGYYSYHYDLRGSTIALTNASGTVTNTYVYDTYGTVTKKTGTLTVFFLYNGRDGVVTDSNGFLSMH
;
A
#
# COMPACT_ATOMS: atom_id res chain seq x y z
N MET A 1 -3.93 13.24 -23.31
CA MET A 1 -3.24 11.94 -23.54
C MET A 1 -3.59 11.02 -22.39
N GLY A 2 -4.40 9.99 -22.63
CA GLY A 2 -4.90 9.11 -21.57
C GLY A 2 -3.79 8.21 -21.04
N LYS A 3 -3.53 8.23 -19.73
CA LYS A 3 -2.66 7.24 -19.10
C LYS A 3 -3.36 5.88 -19.19
N SER A 4 -2.82 4.96 -19.97
CA SER A 4 -3.31 3.58 -20.03
C SER A 4 -2.85 2.83 -18.78
N LYS A 5 -3.77 2.11 -18.12
CA LYS A 5 -3.49 1.22 -16.98
C LYS A 5 -3.96 -0.18 -17.34
N THR A 6 -3.08 -1.16 -17.24
CA THR A 6 -3.42 -2.58 -17.40
C THR A 6 -3.39 -3.24 -16.03
N GLU A 7 -4.44 -3.99 -15.71
CA GLU A 7 -4.55 -4.75 -14.47
C GLU A 7 -4.81 -6.21 -14.79
N ILE A 8 -4.09 -7.09 -14.11
CA ILE A 8 -4.25 -8.54 -14.24
C ILE A 8 -4.76 -9.06 -12.90
N TYR A 9 -5.77 -9.93 -12.98
CA TYR A 9 -6.46 -10.48 -11.82
C TYR A 9 -6.36 -12.01 -11.81
N ASP A 10 -6.34 -12.61 -10.62
CA ASP A 10 -6.49 -14.05 -10.46
C ASP A 10 -7.97 -14.50 -10.55
N ASN A 11 -8.22 -15.80 -10.44
CA ASN A 11 -9.57 -16.38 -10.47
C ASN A 11 -10.45 -15.98 -9.26
N LYS A 12 -9.86 -15.43 -8.20
CA LYS A 12 -10.55 -14.86 -7.03
C LYS A 12 -10.72 -13.34 -7.15
N ARG A 13 -10.38 -12.74 -8.30
CA ARG A 13 -10.39 -11.29 -8.57
C ARG A 13 -9.41 -10.48 -7.71
N ASN A 14 -8.37 -11.10 -7.17
CA ASN A 14 -7.26 -10.37 -6.57
C ASN A 14 -6.38 -9.78 -7.67
N ARG A 15 -5.97 -8.52 -7.55
CA ARG A 15 -5.11 -7.85 -8.53
C ARG A 15 -3.67 -8.33 -8.41
N ILE A 16 -3.22 -9.24 -9.28
CA ILE A 16 -1.86 -9.79 -9.25
C ILE A 16 -0.82 -8.91 -9.96
N GLN A 17 -1.27 -8.01 -10.85
CA GLN A 17 -0.39 -7.03 -11.50
C GLN A 17 -1.12 -5.72 -11.77
N SER A 18 -0.41 -4.61 -11.60
CA SER A 18 -0.82 -3.28 -12.11
C SER A 18 0.31 -2.68 -12.93
N GLN A 19 0.00 -2.24 -14.14
CA GLN A 19 0.95 -1.63 -15.06
C GLN A 19 0.43 -0.27 -15.52
N THR A 20 1.30 0.71 -15.43
CA THR A 20 1.15 2.05 -16.03
C THR A 20 2.29 2.27 -17.02
N SER A 21 2.26 3.37 -17.77
CA SER A 21 3.38 3.76 -18.67
C SER A 21 4.71 3.94 -17.93
N GLU A 22 4.69 4.15 -16.60
CA GLU A 22 5.86 4.49 -15.79
C GLU A 22 6.30 3.35 -14.86
N GLN A 23 5.38 2.45 -14.48
CA GLN A 23 5.65 1.44 -13.46
C GLN A 23 4.83 0.16 -13.68
N THR A 24 5.47 -1.00 -13.52
CA THR A 24 4.80 -2.29 -13.34
C THR A 24 5.04 -2.79 -11.90
N LEU A 25 3.96 -3.18 -11.23
CA LEU A 25 3.96 -3.78 -9.90
C LEU A 25 3.28 -5.15 -9.98
N THR A 26 3.90 -6.15 -9.38
CA THR A 26 3.28 -7.46 -9.13
C THR A 26 3.07 -7.67 -7.64
N TYR A 27 2.02 -8.42 -7.30
CA TYR A 27 1.58 -8.63 -5.93
C TYR A 27 1.50 -10.12 -5.59
N VAL A 28 1.92 -10.48 -4.38
CA VAL A 28 1.74 -11.81 -3.81
C VAL A 28 0.73 -11.71 -2.68
N TYR A 29 -0.29 -12.58 -2.72
CA TYR A 29 -1.37 -12.59 -1.74
C TYR A 29 -1.29 -13.80 -0.82
N ASP A 30 -1.63 -13.59 0.45
CA ASP A 30 -2.18 -14.63 1.30
C ASP A 30 -3.66 -14.80 0.97
N THR A 31 -4.07 -16.02 0.60
CA THR A 31 -5.46 -16.35 0.28
C THR A 31 -6.03 -17.45 1.18
N THR A 32 -5.33 -17.76 2.27
CA THR A 32 -5.71 -18.82 3.23
C THR A 32 -6.80 -18.38 4.20
N GLY A 33 -6.90 -17.08 4.46
CA GLY A 33 -7.95 -16.48 5.29
C GLY A 33 -9.23 -16.13 4.53
N SER A 34 -10.23 -15.64 5.26
CA SER A 34 -11.51 -15.17 4.70
C SER A 34 -11.39 -13.96 3.76
N MET A 35 -10.28 -13.21 3.85
CA MET A 35 -9.99 -12.06 3.00
C MET A 35 -8.54 -12.14 2.49
N SER A 36 -8.35 -11.85 1.21
CA SER A 36 -7.01 -11.86 0.59
C SER A 36 -6.17 -10.69 1.11
N ARG A 37 -4.91 -10.94 1.45
CA ARG A 37 -3.99 -9.90 1.95
C ARG A 37 -2.74 -9.85 1.11
N ILE A 38 -2.27 -8.66 0.71
CA ILE A 38 -1.01 -8.54 -0.01
C ILE A 38 0.14 -8.74 0.97
N LEU A 39 0.92 -9.80 0.79
CA LEU A 39 2.12 -10.08 1.58
C LEU A 39 3.36 -9.37 1.03
N MET A 40 3.38 -9.13 -0.28
CA MET A 40 4.54 -8.58 -0.96
C MET A 40 4.14 -7.86 -2.25
N SER A 41 4.84 -6.77 -2.55
CA SER A 41 4.86 -6.15 -3.87
C SER A 41 6.26 -6.17 -4.47
N LYS A 42 6.34 -6.23 -5.80
CA LYS A 42 7.59 -6.21 -6.54
C LYS A 42 7.50 -5.26 -7.74
N THR A 43 8.47 -4.37 -7.88
CA THR A 43 8.59 -3.48 -9.04
C THR A 43 9.21 -4.20 -10.25
N GLN A 44 9.04 -3.64 -11.45
CA GLN A 44 9.71 -4.12 -12.66
C GLN A 44 11.24 -4.24 -12.51
N GLY A 45 11.86 -3.30 -11.78
CA GLY A 45 13.29 -3.31 -11.47
C GLY A 45 13.70 -4.32 -10.39
N GLY A 46 12.75 -5.10 -9.87
CA GLY A 46 13.01 -6.15 -8.88
C GLY A 46 13.04 -5.68 -7.43
N ALA A 47 12.73 -4.41 -7.14
CA ALA A 47 12.63 -3.93 -5.77
C ALA A 47 11.42 -4.57 -5.08
N ILE A 48 11.64 -5.11 -3.88
CA ILE A 48 10.64 -5.86 -3.11
C ILE A 48 10.24 -5.05 -1.88
N THR A 49 8.94 -4.98 -1.60
CA THR A 49 8.41 -4.56 -0.32
C THR A 49 7.55 -5.67 0.26
N LYS A 50 7.82 -6.07 1.49
CA LYS A 50 7.04 -7.04 2.26
C LYS A 50 6.12 -6.30 3.23
N TYR A 51 4.95 -6.87 3.48
CA TYR A 51 3.95 -6.31 4.38
C TYR A 51 3.70 -7.27 5.54
N ILE A 52 3.82 -6.75 6.76
CA ILE A 52 3.73 -7.53 7.99
C ILE A 52 2.38 -7.24 8.63
N TYR A 53 1.65 -8.30 8.99
CA TYR A 53 0.31 -8.22 9.57
C TYR A 53 0.29 -8.84 10.98
N GLY A 54 -0.45 -8.20 11.87
CA GLY A 54 -0.99 -8.79 13.10
C GLY A 54 -2.52 -8.84 13.00
N ASN A 55 -3.22 -8.13 13.88
CA ASN A 55 -4.67 -7.92 13.77
C ASN A 55 -5.06 -7.05 12.55
N GLY A 56 -4.10 -6.30 11.99
CA GLY A 56 -4.19 -5.57 10.73
C GLY A 56 -2.78 -5.39 10.15
N LEU A 57 -2.62 -4.58 9.11
CA LEU A 57 -1.29 -4.19 8.65
C LEU A 57 -0.56 -3.44 9.79
N ILE A 58 0.69 -3.80 10.07
CA ILE A 58 1.48 -3.18 11.15
C ILE A 58 2.78 -2.57 10.65
N ALA A 59 3.37 -3.12 9.59
CA ALA A 59 4.64 -2.63 9.06
C ALA A 59 4.84 -2.98 7.59
N GLN A 60 5.77 -2.27 6.96
CA GLN A 60 6.39 -2.68 5.72
C GLN A 60 7.90 -2.77 5.85
N GLU A 61 8.50 -3.68 5.11
CA GLU A 61 9.95 -3.86 5.04
C GLU A 61 10.38 -3.87 3.58
N ASN A 62 11.40 -3.09 3.25
CA ASN A 62 12.06 -3.12 1.95
C ASN A 62 13.59 -2.98 2.12
N SER A 63 14.32 -2.85 1.02
CA SER A 63 15.78 -2.70 1.06
C SER A 63 16.27 -1.47 1.84
N SER A 64 15.41 -0.46 2.05
CA SER A 64 15.73 0.74 2.83
C SER A 64 15.48 0.56 4.33
N GLY A 65 14.74 -0.48 4.74
CA GLY A 65 14.54 -0.85 6.13
C GLY A 65 13.11 -1.20 6.50
N TYR A 66 12.87 -1.25 7.81
CA TYR A 66 11.59 -1.54 8.44
C TYR A 66 10.86 -0.25 8.83
N TYR A 67 9.57 -0.17 8.51
CA TYR A 67 8.73 0.98 8.77
C TYR A 67 7.39 0.56 9.39
N SER A 68 7.10 1.06 10.58
CA SER A 68 5.83 0.81 11.28
C SER A 68 4.77 1.81 10.84
N TYR A 69 3.54 1.33 10.66
CA TYR A 69 2.39 2.18 10.32
C TYR A 69 1.71 2.72 11.57
N HIS A 70 1.27 3.98 11.50
CA HIS A 70 0.43 4.64 12.50
C HIS A 70 -0.89 5.04 11.88
N TYR A 71 -1.99 4.80 12.59
CA TYR A 71 -3.35 4.92 12.05
C TYR A 71 -4.19 5.95 12.80
N ASP A 72 -5.14 6.57 12.09
CA ASP A 72 -6.28 7.24 12.72
C ASP A 72 -7.32 6.21 13.22
N LEU A 73 -8.39 6.69 13.85
CA LEU A 73 -9.46 5.84 14.39
C LEU A 73 -10.19 5.02 13.31
N ARG A 74 -10.16 5.45 12.05
CA ARG A 74 -10.77 4.74 10.92
C ARG A 74 -9.84 3.67 10.33
N GLY A 75 -8.58 3.63 10.75
CA GLY A 75 -7.57 2.75 10.16
C GLY A 75 -6.82 3.36 8.98
N SER A 76 -6.93 4.68 8.76
CA SER A 76 -6.16 5.38 7.72
C SER A 76 -4.75 5.70 8.20
N THR A 77 -3.74 5.44 7.37
CA THR A 77 -2.33 5.68 7.70
C THR A 77 -2.07 7.17 7.84
N ILE A 78 -1.69 7.64 9.02
CA ILE A 78 -1.36 9.06 9.27
C ILE A 78 0.15 9.30 9.36
N ALA A 79 0.93 8.27 9.70
CA ALA A 79 2.38 8.35 9.74
C ALA A 79 3.06 6.99 9.56
N LEU A 80 4.35 7.01 9.19
CA LEU A 80 5.24 5.87 9.33
C LEU A 80 6.48 6.28 10.14
N THR A 81 6.99 5.35 10.94
CA THR A 81 8.26 5.49 11.66
C THR A 81 9.25 4.41 11.25
N ASN A 82 10.53 4.77 11.14
CA ASN A 82 11.60 3.78 10.94
C ASN A 82 11.89 2.99 12.24
N ALA A 83 12.83 2.03 12.16
CA ALA A 83 13.26 1.22 13.30
C ALA A 83 13.81 2.03 14.50
N SER A 84 14.27 3.26 14.28
CA SER A 84 14.72 4.18 15.34
C SER A 84 13.59 5.02 15.94
N GLY A 85 12.33 4.81 15.52
CA GLY A 85 11.17 5.59 15.96
C GLY A 85 11.07 6.98 15.33
N THR A 86 11.91 7.30 14.34
CA THR A 86 11.84 8.58 13.62
C THR A 86 10.71 8.55 12.61
N VAL A 87 9.84 9.57 12.61
CA VAL A 87 8.78 9.73 11.62
C VAL A 87 9.38 10.01 10.26
N THR A 88 9.12 9.14 9.28
CA THR A 88 9.64 9.27 7.91
C THR A 88 8.61 9.83 6.95
N ASN A 89 7.32 9.56 7.21
CA ASN A 89 6.22 9.96 6.36
C ASN A 89 5.03 10.36 7.22
N THR A 90 4.25 11.32 6.74
CA THR A 90 2.95 11.71 7.30
C THR A 90 1.94 11.91 6.19
N TYR A 91 0.65 11.74 6.50
CA TYR A 91 -0.44 11.89 5.54
C TYR A 91 -1.64 12.58 6.20
N VAL A 92 -2.25 13.51 5.48
CA VAL A 92 -3.50 14.18 5.85
C VAL A 92 -4.51 13.95 4.75
N TYR A 93 -5.73 13.59 5.14
CA TYR A 93 -6.82 13.26 4.21
C TYR A 93 -7.92 14.31 4.25
N ASP A 94 -8.61 14.50 3.13
CA ASP A 94 -9.93 15.14 3.12
C ASP A 94 -11.02 14.14 3.57
N THR A 95 -12.29 14.58 3.51
CA THR A 95 -13.45 13.76 3.88
C THR A 95 -13.68 12.56 2.96
N TYR A 96 -13.07 12.54 1.77
CA TYR A 96 -13.23 11.49 0.76
C TYR A 96 -12.02 10.56 0.69
N GLY A 97 -11.03 10.74 1.56
CA GLY A 97 -9.83 9.90 1.61
C GLY A 97 -8.73 10.32 0.64
N THR A 98 -8.85 11.51 0.02
CA THR A 98 -7.79 12.06 -0.83
C THR A 98 -6.69 12.64 0.05
N VAL A 99 -5.43 12.31 -0.26
CA VAL A 99 -4.27 12.89 0.45
C VAL A 99 -4.13 14.37 0.09
N THR A 100 -4.35 15.25 1.05
CA THR A 100 -4.24 16.71 0.92
C THR A 100 -2.85 17.23 1.29
N LYS A 101 -2.16 16.54 2.21
CA LYS A 101 -0.76 16.82 2.58
C LYS A 101 -0.02 15.50 2.81
N LYS A 102 1.25 15.47 2.43
CA LYS A 102 2.16 14.36 2.75
C LYS A 102 3.58 14.83 2.99
N THR A 103 4.33 14.07 3.78
CA THR A 103 5.79 14.20 3.91
C THR A 103 6.48 12.86 3.61
N GLY A 104 7.79 12.92 3.37
CA GLY A 104 8.62 11.75 3.08
C GLY A 104 8.57 11.31 1.62
N THR A 105 9.51 10.43 1.27
CA THR A 105 9.72 9.92 -0.11
C THR A 105 9.48 8.42 -0.23
N LEU A 106 9.25 7.73 0.89
CA LEU A 106 8.93 6.31 0.91
C LEU A 106 7.64 6.04 0.13
N THR A 107 7.67 5.04 -0.74
CA THR A 107 6.48 4.54 -1.41
C THR A 107 5.62 3.76 -0.40
N VAL A 108 4.36 4.18 -0.27
CA VAL A 108 3.38 3.58 0.64
C VAL A 108 2.07 3.37 -0.13
N PHE A 109 1.60 2.13 -0.16
CA PHE A 109 0.37 1.76 -0.88
C PHE A 109 -0.88 1.74 0.00
N PHE A 110 -0.71 1.53 1.31
CA PHE A 110 -1.81 1.43 2.26
C PHE A 110 -2.00 2.78 2.95
N LEU A 111 -2.88 3.62 2.38
CA LEU A 111 -3.14 4.97 2.87
C LEU A 111 -4.51 5.05 3.56
N TYR A 112 -5.53 5.55 2.87
CA TYR A 112 -6.87 5.65 3.44
C TYR A 112 -7.43 4.25 3.72
N ASN A 113 -7.85 4.00 4.96
CA ASN A 113 -8.21 2.67 5.50
C ASN A 113 -7.12 1.60 5.32
N GLY A 114 -5.85 2.00 5.23
CA GLY A 114 -4.73 1.12 4.94
C GLY A 114 -4.50 -0.02 5.96
N ARG A 115 -4.91 0.15 7.23
CA ARG A 115 -4.82 -0.90 8.26
C ARG A 115 -5.53 -2.18 7.83
N ASP A 116 -6.63 -2.02 7.10
CA ASP A 116 -7.53 -3.10 6.71
C ASP A 116 -7.17 -3.65 5.31
N GLY A 117 -6.00 -3.31 4.78
CA GLY A 117 -5.48 -3.83 3.51
C GLY A 117 -5.92 -3.04 2.28
N VAL A 118 -6.54 -1.88 2.48
CA VAL A 118 -7.02 -1.05 1.37
C VAL A 118 -5.85 -0.38 0.65
N VAL A 119 -5.75 -0.65 -0.65
CA VAL A 119 -4.68 -0.10 -1.50
C VAL A 119 -5.15 1.20 -2.16
N THR A 120 -4.31 2.22 -2.08
CA THR A 120 -4.48 3.50 -2.78
C THR A 120 -3.57 3.54 -3.99
N ASP A 121 -4.14 3.58 -5.19
CA ASP A 121 -3.38 3.81 -6.41
C ASP A 121 -3.11 5.29 -6.66
N SER A 122 -2.15 5.58 -7.53
CA SER A 122 -1.75 6.94 -7.95
C SER A 122 -2.88 7.79 -8.55
N ASN A 123 -4.03 7.20 -8.87
CA ASN A 123 -5.22 7.90 -9.36
C ASN A 123 -6.34 8.06 -8.31
N GLY A 124 -6.10 7.74 -7.04
CA GLY A 124 -7.09 7.88 -5.97
C GLY A 124 -8.22 6.83 -5.98
N PHE A 125 -8.17 5.84 -6.88
CA PHE A 125 -9.08 4.71 -6.82
C PHE A 125 -8.67 3.79 -5.67
N LEU A 126 -9.62 3.59 -4.76
CA LEU A 126 -9.52 2.75 -3.59
C LEU A 126 -9.88 1.32 -4.00
N SER A 127 -8.93 0.39 -3.94
CA SER A 127 -9.24 -1.04 -4.12
C SER A 127 -9.49 -1.65 -2.75
N MET A 128 -10.76 -1.93 -2.45
CA MET A 128 -11.18 -2.83 -1.34
C MET A 128 -11.36 -4.24 -1.90
N HIS A 129 -10.79 -5.25 -1.24
CA HIS A 129 -10.98 -6.67 -1.53
C HIS A 129 -11.23 -7.45 -0.24
#